data_AF-A0A1S8WGH0-F1
#
_entry.id   AF-A0A1S8WGH0-F1
#
_cell.length_a   1.000
_cell.length_b   1.000
_cell.length_c   1.000
_cell.angle_alpha   90.00
_cell.angle_beta   90.00
_cell.angle_gamma   90.00
#
_symmetry.space_group_name_H-M   'P 1'
#
loop_
_entity.id
_entity.type
_entity.pdbx_description
1 polymer ?
#
loop_
_entity_poly.entity_id
_entity_poly.type
_entity_poly.pdbx_seq_one_letter_code
_entity_poly.pdbx_strand_id
1 'polypeptide(L)'
;YRTSGPGNESEDLDKGCASLANFVAECELLEARRVDLLSSERLLDLPISTYPELKEMHGELQKLKPIYDLYTEQKSARQDWACILWKDAKLGDLVSSTREFINRFRQRPRRMRALPAARMLNTILKNFLESLLLIQNLKDDAMRDRHWKQLMEKTGISFDMDPQTFTLEGVFAMQLHQFADVISMVVSNAQREVVIEK
;
A
#
# COMPACT_ATOMS: atom_id res chain seq x y z
N TYR A 1 -23.21 6.50 -5.80
CA TYR A 1 -21.86 7.08 -6.04
C TYR A 1 -21.40 8.07 -4.97
N ARG A 2 -22.07 9.22 -4.75
CA ARG A 2 -21.56 10.26 -3.81
C ARG A 2 -21.56 9.89 -2.32
N THR A 3 -22.30 8.86 -1.92
CA THR A 3 -22.38 8.37 -0.53
C THR A 3 -21.53 7.13 -0.30
N SER A 4 -21.56 6.16 -1.23
CA SER A 4 -20.91 4.85 -1.09
C SER A 4 -19.84 4.58 -2.15
N GLY A 5 -19.34 5.62 -2.82
CA GLY A 5 -18.35 5.48 -3.88
C GLY A 5 -16.92 5.32 -3.35
N PRO A 6 -15.99 4.86 -4.18
CA PRO A 6 -14.60 4.60 -3.78
C PRO A 6 -13.90 5.84 -3.20
N GLY A 7 -14.32 7.06 -3.59
CA GLY A 7 -13.79 8.30 -3.03
C GLY A 7 -14.06 8.54 -1.54
N ASN A 8 -15.07 7.89 -0.96
CA ASN A 8 -15.45 8.04 0.46
C ASN A 8 -14.86 6.93 1.35
N GLU A 9 -14.37 5.84 0.77
CA GLU A 9 -13.81 4.70 1.49
C GLU A 9 -12.30 4.86 1.71
N SER A 10 -11.84 6.10 1.87
CA SER A 10 -10.40 6.41 1.92
C SER A 10 -9.67 5.89 3.16
N GLU A 11 -10.41 5.48 4.19
CA GLU A 11 -9.86 4.83 5.38
C GLU A 11 -9.46 3.38 5.13
N ASP A 12 -10.12 2.71 4.17
CA ASP A 12 -9.95 1.31 3.85
C ASP A 12 -9.78 1.15 2.34
N LEU A 13 -8.52 1.19 1.88
CA LEU A 13 -8.20 1.12 0.46
C LEU A 13 -8.58 -0.24 -0.16
N ASP A 14 -8.74 -1.30 0.64
CA ASP A 14 -9.20 -2.60 0.15
C ASP A 14 -10.68 -2.56 -0.21
N LYS A 15 -11.52 -1.98 0.66
CA LYS A 15 -12.91 -1.69 0.32
C LYS A 15 -13.02 -0.77 -0.89
N GLY A 16 -12.20 0.29 -0.90
CA GLY A 16 -12.14 1.23 -2.01
C GLY A 16 -11.79 0.57 -3.35
N CYS A 17 -10.90 -0.44 -3.38
CA CYS A 17 -10.62 -1.22 -4.60
C CYS A 17 -11.84 -2.02 -5.07
N ALA A 18 -12.51 -2.72 -4.16
CA ALA A 18 -13.70 -3.50 -4.49
C ALA A 18 -14.85 -2.60 -4.98
N SER A 19 -15.06 -1.48 -4.29
CA SER A 19 -16.03 -0.46 -4.68
C SER A 19 -15.69 0.13 -6.06
N LEU A 20 -14.42 0.47 -6.31
CA LEU A 20 -13.99 0.96 -7.62
C LEU A 20 -14.30 -0.06 -8.73
N ALA A 21 -13.98 -1.33 -8.54
CA ALA A 21 -14.26 -2.37 -9.53
C ALA A 21 -15.76 -2.47 -9.85
N ASN A 22 -16.61 -2.44 -8.81
CA ASN A 22 -18.06 -2.48 -8.96
C ASN A 22 -18.58 -1.25 -9.72
N PHE A 23 -18.17 -0.04 -9.33
CA PHE A 23 -18.63 1.20 -9.96
C PHE A 23 -18.09 1.37 -11.39
N VAL A 24 -16.88 0.87 -11.70
CA VAL A 24 -16.37 0.86 -13.06
C VAL A 24 -17.21 -0.07 -13.95
N ALA A 25 -17.50 -1.29 -13.50
CA ALA A 25 -18.35 -2.22 -14.24
C ALA A 25 -19.77 -1.67 -14.45
N GLU A 26 -20.37 -1.08 -13.41
CA GLU A 26 -21.68 -0.44 -13.52
C GLU A 26 -21.65 0.76 -14.48
N CYS A 27 -20.59 1.57 -14.44
CA CYS A 27 -20.41 2.70 -15.36
C CYS A 27 -20.31 2.24 -16.82
N GLU A 28 -19.62 1.14 -17.09
CA GLU A 28 -19.49 0.57 -18.44
C GLU A 28 -20.84 0.08 -18.97
N LEU A 29 -21.64 -0.58 -18.12
CA LEU A 29 -23.01 -1.00 -18.49
C LEU A 29 -23.92 0.19 -18.78
N LEU A 30 -23.86 1.23 -17.96
CA LEU A 30 -24.64 2.46 -18.17
C LEU A 30 -24.20 3.20 -19.43
N GLU A 31 -22.91 3.21 -19.74
CA GLU A 31 -22.37 3.85 -20.93
C GLU A 31 -22.76 3.10 -22.21
N ALA A 32 -22.74 1.76 -22.20
CA ALA A 32 -23.27 0.95 -23.30
C ALA A 32 -24.75 1.25 -23.56
N ARG A 33 -25.57 1.25 -22.49
CA ARG A 33 -26.99 1.60 -22.59
C ARG A 33 -27.21 3.03 -23.08
N ARG A 34 -26.37 3.98 -22.68
CA ARG A 34 -26.41 5.36 -23.18
C ARG A 34 -26.20 5.39 -24.68
N VAL A 35 -25.20 4.67 -25.20
CA VAL A 35 -24.92 4.61 -26.65
C VAL A 35 -26.10 4.04 -27.42
N ASP A 36 -26.71 2.97 -26.92
CA ASP A 36 -27.90 2.36 -27.55
C ASP A 36 -29.10 3.32 -27.60
N LEU A 37 -29.37 4.02 -26.48
CA LEU A 37 -30.45 5.02 -26.41
C LEU A 37 -30.19 6.19 -27.36
N LEU A 38 -28.97 6.72 -27.41
CA LEU A 38 -28.63 7.80 -28.33
C LEU A 38 -28.74 7.39 -29.80
N SER A 39 -28.40 6.13 -30.11
CA SER A 39 -28.58 5.60 -31.46
C SER A 39 -30.07 5.55 -31.84
N SER A 40 -30.93 5.15 -30.89
CA SER A 40 -32.38 5.06 -31.07
C SER A 40 -33.01 6.45 -31.19
N GLU A 41 -32.62 7.40 -30.34
CA GLU A 41 -33.08 8.79 -30.42
C GLU A 41 -32.72 9.41 -31.77
N ARG A 42 -31.51 9.16 -32.27
CA ARG A 42 -31.08 9.63 -33.59
C ARG A 42 -31.85 8.98 -34.74
N LEU A 43 -32.16 7.68 -34.64
CA LEU A 43 -32.94 6.98 -35.67
C LEU A 43 -34.40 7.43 -35.73
N LEU A 44 -34.94 7.89 -34.60
CA LEU A 44 -36.33 8.33 -34.45
C LEU A 44 -36.49 9.86 -34.54
N ASP A 45 -35.44 10.60 -34.89
CA ASP A 45 -35.40 12.07 -34.92
C ASP A 45 -35.90 12.72 -33.60
N LEU A 46 -35.58 12.10 -32.46
CA LEU A 46 -35.89 12.63 -31.14
C LEU A 46 -34.80 13.60 -30.63
N PRO A 47 -35.13 14.53 -29.72
CA PRO A 47 -34.13 15.34 -29.04
C PRO A 47 -33.10 14.47 -28.32
N ILE A 48 -31.82 14.75 -28.54
CA ILE A 48 -30.70 14.00 -27.96
C ILE A 48 -30.59 14.27 -26.46
N SER A 49 -30.71 13.22 -25.66
CA SER A 49 -30.60 13.29 -24.20
C SER A 49 -29.15 13.51 -23.73
N THR A 50 -28.96 14.30 -22.68
CA THR A 50 -27.65 14.52 -22.04
C THR A 50 -27.57 13.84 -20.68
N TYR A 51 -26.43 13.21 -20.37
CA TYR A 51 -26.21 12.49 -19.11
C TYR A 51 -25.01 13.06 -18.34
N PRO A 52 -25.13 14.27 -17.76
CA PRO A 52 -24.00 14.95 -17.11
C PRO A 52 -23.47 14.21 -15.88
N GLU A 53 -24.33 13.54 -15.12
CA GLU A 53 -23.97 12.82 -13.89
C GLU A 53 -23.14 11.56 -14.19
N LEU A 54 -23.47 10.84 -15.26
CA LEU A 54 -22.70 9.68 -15.73
C LEU A 54 -21.30 10.12 -16.18
N LYS A 55 -21.21 11.25 -16.90
CA LYS A 55 -19.93 11.83 -17.32
C LYS A 55 -19.08 12.29 -16.13
N GLU A 56 -19.70 12.91 -15.12
CA GLU A 56 -19.02 13.30 -13.88
C GLU A 56 -18.49 12.08 -13.13
N MET A 57 -19.34 11.07 -12.92
CA MET A 57 -18.98 9.82 -12.25
C MET A 57 -17.83 9.11 -12.97
N HIS A 58 -17.92 8.94 -14.29
CA HIS A 58 -16.85 8.35 -15.09
C HIS A 58 -15.53 9.13 -14.94
N GLY A 59 -15.60 10.46 -14.98
CA GLY A 59 -14.43 11.33 -14.81
C GLY A 59 -13.79 11.20 -13.42
N GLU A 60 -14.58 11.03 -12.36
CA GLU A 60 -14.07 10.78 -11.01
C GLU A 60 -13.45 9.38 -10.86
N LEU A 61 -14.09 8.34 -11.40
CA LEU A 61 -13.57 6.96 -11.40
C LEU A 61 -12.22 6.88 -12.12
N GLN A 62 -12.08 7.55 -13.26
CA GLN A 62 -10.82 7.63 -14.01
C GLN A 62 -9.68 8.30 -13.22
N LYS A 63 -10.00 9.24 -12.31
CA LYS A 63 -8.98 9.86 -11.43
C LYS A 63 -8.56 8.92 -10.30
N LEU A 64 -9.47 8.10 -9.79
CA LEU A 64 -9.21 7.18 -8.69
C LEU A 64 -8.49 5.91 -9.15
N LYS A 65 -8.80 5.42 -10.35
CA LYS A 65 -8.24 4.17 -10.88
C LYS A 65 -6.70 4.08 -10.79
N PRO A 66 -5.90 5.07 -11.25
CA PRO A 66 -4.44 4.99 -11.16
C PRO A 66 -3.88 5.02 -9.73
N ILE A 67 -4.67 5.42 -8.74
CA ILE A 67 -4.30 5.39 -7.32
C ILE A 67 -4.50 3.98 -6.77
N TYR A 68 -5.67 3.39 -7.00
CA TYR A 68 -5.99 2.02 -6.56
C TYR A 68 -5.19 0.96 -7.29
N ASP A 69 -4.88 1.15 -8.58
CA ASP A 69 -3.97 0.28 -9.32
C ASP A 69 -2.59 0.26 -8.65
N LEU A 70 -2.03 1.44 -8.32
CA LEU A 70 -0.73 1.54 -7.66
C LEU A 70 -0.73 0.91 -6.25
N TYR A 71 -1.83 1.07 -5.52
CA TYR A 71 -2.01 0.41 -4.22
C TYR A 71 -2.05 -1.12 -4.37
N THR A 72 -2.80 -1.63 -5.35
CA THR A 72 -2.94 -3.08 -5.58
C THR A 72 -1.61 -3.71 -6.01
N GLU A 73 -0.86 -3.04 -6.89
CA GLU A 73 0.49 -3.45 -7.28
C GLU A 73 1.43 -3.51 -6.06
N GLN A 74 1.42 -2.46 -5.22
CA GLN A 74 2.27 -2.44 -4.02
C GLN A 74 1.85 -3.49 -2.99
N LYS A 75 0.54 -3.72 -2.84
CA LYS A 75 0.00 -4.76 -1.94
C LYS A 75 0.45 -6.15 -2.39
N SER A 76 0.35 -6.45 -3.68
CA SER A 76 0.83 -7.71 -4.27
C SER A 76 2.33 -7.88 -4.04
N ALA A 77 3.13 -6.86 -4.36
CA ALA A 77 4.58 -6.92 -4.14
C ALA A 77 4.92 -7.17 -2.67
N ARG A 78 4.19 -6.56 -1.74
CA ARG A 78 4.38 -6.81 -0.29
C ARG A 78 4.02 -8.23 0.11
N GLN A 79 2.98 -8.83 -0.48
CA GLN A 79 2.62 -10.23 -0.24
C GLN A 79 3.73 -11.16 -0.73
N ASP A 80 4.27 -10.90 -1.92
CA ASP A 80 5.39 -11.68 -2.46
C ASP A 80 6.63 -11.55 -1.56
N TRP A 81 6.92 -10.33 -1.08
CA TRP A 81 8.03 -10.10 -0.15
C TRP A 81 7.84 -10.77 1.20
N ALA A 82 6.59 -10.85 1.70
CA ALA A 82 6.28 -11.51 2.97
C ALA A 82 6.66 -12.99 2.96
N CYS A 83 6.62 -13.65 1.80
CA CYS A 83 7.02 -15.05 1.64
C CYS A 83 8.55 -15.26 1.61
N ILE A 84 9.36 -14.21 1.53
CA ILE A 84 10.82 -14.34 1.50
C ILE A 84 11.34 -14.69 2.89
N LEU A 85 12.16 -15.74 2.97
CA LEU A 85 12.86 -16.12 4.20
C LEU A 85 13.75 -14.98 4.68
N TRP A 86 13.78 -14.74 5.99
CA TRP A 86 14.56 -13.69 6.62
C TRP A 86 16.03 -13.75 6.20
N LYS A 87 16.64 -14.94 6.18
CA LYS A 87 18.04 -15.12 5.75
C LYS A 87 18.28 -14.64 4.31
N ASP A 88 17.34 -14.88 3.40
CA ASP A 88 17.46 -14.59 1.96
C ASP A 88 16.99 -13.18 1.59
N ALA A 89 16.37 -12.46 2.54
CA ALA A 89 15.85 -11.13 2.33
C ALA A 89 16.95 -10.10 1.99
N LYS A 90 16.87 -9.56 0.77
CA LYS A 90 17.69 -8.42 0.29
C LYS A 90 16.96 -7.10 0.55
N LEU A 91 17.02 -6.62 1.79
CA LEU A 91 16.24 -5.44 2.23
C LEU A 91 16.55 -4.16 1.42
N GLY A 92 17.77 -4.01 0.89
CA GLY A 92 18.12 -2.89 0.01
C GLY A 92 17.30 -2.84 -1.29
N ASP A 93 16.98 -4.00 -1.86
CA ASP A 93 16.15 -4.11 -3.06
C ASP A 93 14.70 -3.73 -2.76
N LEU A 94 14.17 -4.21 -1.62
CA LEU A 94 12.81 -3.89 -1.15
C LEU A 94 12.65 -2.39 -0.84
N VAL A 95 13.65 -1.77 -0.21
CA VAL A 95 13.69 -0.32 0.04
C VAL A 95 13.69 0.45 -1.29
N SER A 96 14.49 -0.01 -2.26
CA SER A 96 14.57 0.62 -3.59
C SER A 96 13.25 0.52 -4.35
N SER A 97 12.63 -0.66 -4.36
CA SER A 97 11.32 -0.87 -4.97
C SER A 97 10.23 -0.02 -4.29
N THR A 98 10.24 0.08 -2.97
CA THR A 98 9.28 0.94 -2.24
C THR A 98 9.47 2.43 -2.58
N ARG A 99 10.72 2.90 -2.74
CA ARG A 99 11.00 4.26 -3.21
C ARG A 99 10.49 4.49 -4.63
N GLU A 100 10.55 3.48 -5.49
CA GLU A 100 9.98 3.54 -6.84
C GLU A 100 8.45 3.73 -6.80
N PHE A 101 7.73 2.98 -5.96
CA PHE A 101 6.29 3.18 -5.75
C PHE A 101 5.98 4.63 -5.29
N ILE A 102 6.76 5.18 -4.35
CA ILE A 102 6.61 6.57 -3.89
C ILE A 102 6.88 7.56 -5.04
N ASN A 103 7.88 7.30 -5.88
CA ASN A 103 8.20 8.15 -7.02
C ASN A 103 7.09 8.12 -8.08
N ARG A 104 6.57 6.93 -8.42
CA ARG A 104 5.40 6.76 -9.30
C ARG A 104 4.18 7.48 -8.76
N PHE A 105 3.95 7.43 -7.45
CA PHE A 105 2.90 8.22 -6.79
C PHE A 105 3.14 9.73 -6.97
N ARG A 106 4.36 10.22 -6.74
CA ARG A 106 4.71 11.66 -6.84
C ARG A 106 4.58 12.23 -8.25
N GLN A 107 4.81 11.42 -9.28
CA GLN A 107 4.63 11.80 -10.68
C GLN A 107 3.16 12.04 -11.05
N ARG A 108 2.20 11.61 -10.22
CA ARG A 108 0.78 11.86 -10.46
C ARG A 108 0.43 13.37 -10.29
N PRO A 109 -0.55 13.89 -11.08
CA PRO A 109 -1.03 15.26 -10.97
C PRO A 109 -1.40 15.67 -9.54
N ARG A 110 -1.12 16.93 -9.17
CA ARG A 110 -1.40 17.46 -7.82
C ARG A 110 -2.86 17.29 -7.40
N ARG A 111 -3.81 17.46 -8.34
CA ARG A 111 -5.25 17.28 -8.09
C ARG A 111 -5.59 15.84 -7.69
N MET A 112 -4.97 14.84 -8.33
CA MET A 112 -5.16 13.43 -7.97
C MET A 112 -4.52 13.10 -6.63
N ARG A 113 -3.29 13.61 -6.38
CA ARG A 113 -2.61 13.41 -5.09
C ARG A 113 -3.32 14.06 -3.90
N ALA A 114 -4.19 15.03 -4.15
CA ALA A 114 -4.98 15.69 -3.12
C ALA A 114 -6.21 14.89 -2.69
N LEU A 115 -6.60 13.85 -3.44
CA LEU A 115 -7.75 12.99 -3.13
C LEU A 115 -7.52 12.23 -1.81
N PRO A 116 -8.57 11.99 -1.00
CA PRO A 116 -8.44 11.28 0.28
C PRO A 116 -7.74 9.92 0.16
N ALA A 117 -8.16 9.07 -0.79
CA ALA A 117 -7.53 7.76 -1.03
C ALA A 117 -6.04 7.88 -1.43
N ALA A 118 -5.67 8.91 -2.19
CA ALA A 118 -4.29 9.17 -2.58
C ALA A 118 -3.41 9.59 -1.39
N ARG A 119 -3.97 10.37 -0.44
CA ARG A 119 -3.27 10.71 0.80
C ARG A 119 -3.04 9.49 1.67
N MET A 120 -4.05 8.63 1.80
CA MET A 120 -3.94 7.38 2.54
C MET A 120 -2.85 6.49 1.93
N LEU A 121 -2.86 6.29 0.60
CA LEU A 121 -1.83 5.53 -0.09
C LEU A 121 -0.42 6.09 0.18
N ASN A 122 -0.25 7.40 0.12
CA ASN A 122 1.04 8.03 0.42
C ASN A 122 1.49 7.78 1.87
N THR A 123 0.58 7.78 2.84
CA THR A 123 0.88 7.42 4.23
C THR A 123 1.32 5.96 4.33
N ILE A 124 0.56 5.03 3.72
CA ILE A 124 0.90 3.60 3.70
C ILE A 124 2.30 3.36 3.11
N LEU A 125 2.59 3.98 1.95
CA LEU A 125 3.89 3.86 1.29
C LEU A 125 5.04 4.39 2.16
N LYS A 126 4.84 5.53 2.84
CA LYS A 126 5.86 6.12 3.71
C LYS A 126 6.11 5.28 4.96
N ASN A 127 5.05 4.86 5.64
CA ASN A 127 5.15 4.03 6.84
C ASN A 127 5.79 2.68 6.53
N PHE A 128 5.51 2.12 5.34
CA PHE A 128 6.14 0.90 4.89
C PHE A 128 7.63 1.09 4.58
N LEU A 129 8.01 2.20 3.91
CA LEU A 129 9.42 2.53 3.70
C LEU A 129 10.17 2.70 5.03
N GLU A 130 9.60 3.40 5.99
CA GLU A 130 10.18 3.59 7.32
C GLU A 130 10.34 2.25 8.05
N SER A 131 9.32 1.39 8.00
CA SER A 131 9.41 0.03 8.54
C SER A 131 10.55 -0.75 7.89
N LEU A 132 10.70 -0.71 6.56
CA LEU A 132 11.79 -1.40 5.87
C LEU A 132 13.19 -0.90 6.28
N LEU A 133 13.36 0.40 6.48
CA LEU A 133 14.62 0.97 6.95
C LEU A 133 14.96 0.50 8.38
N LEU A 134 13.96 0.39 9.25
CA LEU A 134 14.14 -0.16 10.59
C LEU A 134 14.48 -1.65 10.55
N ILE A 135 13.82 -2.41 9.68
CA ILE A 135 14.11 -3.84 9.45
C ILE A 135 15.54 -4.03 8.93
N GLN A 136 16.03 -3.12 8.07
CA GLN A 136 17.39 -3.16 7.58
C GLN A 136 18.41 -3.05 8.72
N ASN A 137 18.14 -2.22 9.72
CA ASN A 137 18.99 -2.11 10.91
C ASN A 137 18.96 -3.39 11.77
N LEU A 138 17.85 -4.14 11.77
CA LEU A 138 17.75 -5.42 12.48
C LEU A 138 18.56 -6.55 11.83
N LYS A 139 18.99 -6.38 10.57
CA LYS A 139 19.90 -7.31 9.88
C LYS A 139 21.38 -7.04 10.15
N ASP A 140 21.71 -6.11 11.04
CA ASP A 140 23.08 -5.84 11.46
C ASP A 140 23.71 -7.10 12.10
N ASP A 141 24.96 -7.40 11.72
CA ASP A 141 25.72 -8.56 12.21
C ASP A 141 25.97 -8.52 13.73
N ALA A 142 25.77 -7.39 14.40
CA ALA A 142 25.81 -7.25 15.85
C ALA A 142 24.59 -7.87 16.54
N MET A 143 23.50 -8.11 15.82
CA MET A 143 22.28 -8.69 16.39
C MET A 143 22.51 -10.16 16.82
N ARG A 144 21.94 -10.51 17.97
CA ARG A 144 22.07 -11.82 18.64
C ARG A 144 20.71 -12.18 19.26
N ASP A 145 20.50 -13.44 19.62
CA ASP A 145 19.23 -13.94 20.17
C ASP A 145 18.70 -13.11 21.34
N ARG A 146 19.59 -12.58 22.20
CA ARG A 146 19.23 -11.70 23.32
C ARG A 146 18.55 -10.41 22.87
N HIS A 147 19.01 -9.81 21.78
CA HIS A 147 18.44 -8.58 21.20
C HIS A 147 17.07 -8.85 20.59
N TRP A 148 16.91 -10.00 19.92
CA TRP A 148 15.62 -10.43 19.40
C TRP A 148 14.62 -10.69 20.53
N LYS A 149 15.04 -11.34 21.63
CA LYS A 149 14.19 -11.51 22.83
C LYS A 149 13.79 -10.17 23.45
N GLN A 150 14.71 -9.22 23.56
CA GLN A 150 14.40 -7.88 24.06
C GLN A 150 13.41 -7.14 23.15
N LEU A 151 13.56 -7.29 21.83
CA LEU A 151 12.62 -6.74 20.87
C LEU A 151 11.22 -7.36 21.08
N MET A 152 11.13 -8.69 21.15
CA MET A 152 9.87 -9.41 21.40
C MET A 152 9.16 -8.94 22.66
N GLU A 153 9.91 -8.79 23.76
CA GLU A 153 9.39 -8.34 25.05
C GLU A 153 8.85 -6.91 24.98
N LYS A 154 9.59 -6.00 24.33
CA LYS A 154 9.19 -4.60 24.21
C LYS A 154 8.05 -4.36 23.22
N THR A 155 7.94 -5.18 22.17
CA THR A 155 6.85 -5.06 21.19
C THR A 155 5.65 -5.93 21.56
N GLY A 156 5.79 -6.88 22.48
CA GLY A 156 4.75 -7.84 22.84
C GLY A 156 4.46 -8.89 21.75
N ILE A 157 5.41 -9.11 20.83
CA ILE A 157 5.23 -9.99 19.67
C ILE A 157 6.31 -11.06 19.73
N SER A 158 5.93 -12.33 19.63
CA SER A 158 6.86 -13.47 19.65
C SER A 158 7.12 -13.99 18.24
N PHE A 159 8.35 -14.40 17.95
CA PHE A 159 8.74 -15.01 16.67
C PHE A 159 9.50 -16.31 16.91
N ASP A 160 9.19 -17.31 16.08
CA ASP A 160 10.08 -18.45 15.88
C ASP A 160 11.19 -18.02 14.91
N MET A 161 12.40 -17.88 15.44
CA MET A 161 13.57 -17.43 14.69
C MET A 161 14.28 -18.58 13.95
N ASP A 162 13.60 -19.72 13.74
CA ASP A 162 14.14 -20.81 12.91
C ASP A 162 14.49 -20.29 11.50
N PRO A 163 15.78 -20.32 11.11
CA PRO A 163 16.23 -19.82 9.79
C PRO A 163 15.58 -20.54 8.59
N GLN A 164 14.90 -21.66 8.80
CA GLN A 164 14.20 -22.40 7.74
C GLN A 164 12.74 -21.99 7.58
N THR A 165 12.14 -21.36 8.59
CA THR A 165 10.70 -21.01 8.58
C THR A 165 10.45 -19.52 8.79
N PHE A 166 11.42 -18.78 9.33
CA PHE A 166 11.28 -17.36 9.63
C PHE A 166 11.27 -16.52 8.34
N THR A 167 10.12 -15.94 8.00
CA THR A 167 9.89 -15.10 6.81
C THR A 167 9.72 -13.61 7.18
N LEU A 168 9.75 -12.73 6.17
CA LEU A 168 9.45 -11.31 6.37
C LEU A 168 8.00 -11.03 6.78
N GLU A 169 7.08 -11.98 6.58
CA GLU A 169 5.68 -11.85 7.00
C GLU A 169 5.56 -11.53 8.50
N GLY A 170 6.24 -12.32 9.33
CA GLY A 170 6.23 -12.12 10.80
C GLY A 170 6.79 -10.77 11.19
N VAL A 171 7.81 -10.29 10.48
CA VAL A 171 8.43 -8.98 10.72
C VAL A 171 7.53 -7.83 10.27
N PHE A 172 6.85 -7.97 9.13
CA PHE A 172 5.91 -6.97 8.63
C PHE A 172 4.64 -6.85 9.49
N ALA A 173 4.22 -7.93 10.14
CA ALA A 173 3.08 -7.92 11.05
C ALA A 173 3.30 -7.01 12.28
N MET A 174 4.57 -6.75 12.64
CA MET A 174 4.92 -5.95 13.81
C MET A 174 4.68 -4.45 13.67
N GLN A 175 4.33 -3.96 12.47
CA GLN A 175 4.14 -2.53 12.20
C GLN A 175 5.30 -1.69 12.77
N LEU A 176 6.54 -2.11 12.49
CA LEU A 176 7.77 -1.64 13.14
C LEU A 176 7.97 -0.11 13.15
N HIS A 177 7.37 0.61 12.21
CA HIS A 177 7.28 2.07 12.24
C HIS A 177 6.70 2.63 13.56
N GLN A 178 5.86 1.88 14.29
CA GLN A 178 5.35 2.26 15.61
C GLN A 178 6.37 2.06 16.74
N PHE A 179 7.42 1.27 16.51
CA PHE A 179 8.45 0.91 17.48
C PHE A 179 9.84 1.39 17.07
N ALA A 180 9.91 2.44 16.24
CA ALA A 180 11.15 2.97 15.68
C ALA A 180 12.23 3.26 16.74
N ASP A 181 11.83 3.89 17.84
CA ASP A 181 12.72 4.24 18.95
C ASP A 181 13.25 2.99 19.67
N VAL A 182 12.39 1.99 19.86
CA VAL A 182 12.74 0.71 20.51
C VAL A 182 13.76 -0.04 19.65
N ILE A 183 13.50 -0.16 18.35
CA ILE A 183 14.38 -0.84 17.40
C ILE A 183 15.74 -0.15 17.35
N SER A 184 15.76 1.18 17.23
CA SER A 184 16.99 1.96 17.16
C SER A 184 17.83 1.80 18.43
N MET A 185 17.18 1.78 19.59
CA MET A 185 17.86 1.54 20.87
C MET A 185 18.44 0.13 20.96
N VAL A 186 17.68 -0.91 20.57
CA VAL A 186 18.16 -2.31 20.59
C VAL A 186 19.36 -2.50 19.67
N VAL A 187 19.29 -1.99 18.43
CA VAL A 187 20.39 -2.07 17.46
C VAL A 187 21.62 -1.31 17.97
N SER A 188 21.44 -0.10 18.52
CA SER A 188 22.57 0.66 19.07
C SER A 188 23.24 -0.04 20.25
N ASN A 189 22.47 -0.70 21.11
CA ASN A 189 23.03 -1.50 22.21
C ASN A 189 23.81 -2.70 21.68
N ALA A 190 23.26 -3.41 20.70
CA ALA A 190 23.94 -4.54 20.04
C ALA A 190 25.30 -4.12 19.45
N GLN A 191 25.33 -3.00 18.71
CA GLN A 191 26.56 -2.46 18.13
C GLN A 191 27.60 -2.09 19.20
N ARG A 192 27.17 -1.51 20.32
CA ARG A 192 28.08 -1.16 21.44
C ARG A 192 28.65 -2.41 22.12
N GLU A 193 27.85 -3.45 22.30
CA GLU A 193 28.31 -4.71 22.91
C GLU A 193 29.42 -5.36 22.08
N VAL A 194 29.30 -5.38 20.75
CA VAL A 194 30.35 -5.91 19.85
C VAL A 194 31.67 -5.15 19.98
N VAL A 195 31.63 -3.85 20.26
CA VAL A 195 32.85 -3.05 20.48
C VAL A 195 33.52 -3.39 21.81
N ILE A 196 32.74 -3.79 22.83
CA ILE A 196 33.24 -4.15 24.16
C ILE A 196 33.70 -5.62 24.23
N GLU A 197 33.08 -6.50 23.44
CA GLU A 197 33.43 -7.93 23.35
C GLU A 197 34.66 -8.21 22.46
N LYS A 198 35.25 -7.18 21.83
CA LYS A 198 36.54 -7.24 21.11
C LYS A 198 37.72 -6.96 22.04
#